data_AF-A0AAN6A5S2-F1
#
_entry.id   AF-A0AAN6A5S2-F1
#
_cell.length_a   1.000
_cell.length_b   1.000
_cell.length_c   1.000
_cell.angle_alpha   90.00
_cell.angle_beta   90.00
_cell.angle_gamma   90.00
#
_symmetry.space_group_name_H-M   'P 1'
#
loop_
_entity.id
_entity.type
_entity.pdbx_description
1 polymer ?
#
loop_
_entity_poly.entity_id
_entity_poly.type
_entity_poly.pdbx_seq_one_letter_code
_entity_poly.pdbx_strand_id
1 'polypeptide(L)'
;MQEIINRLKKLKEAYGDDILIKHSIVPKGCYYKIKKDGSIASFINDNEKNFQLNEEYIFFKQRIFYERMINANKCLNQEKGLGKKIHSVTPYALIFKIETFNNVLFRDFLYSHFKKMKEVYNNSLNIEETIKHFEECFNIIEKDCRYFNSKTPDKIFIFLDEDLELYKDAYNSYASKKCFISEDTKVVIDGQIYGIPCFSINLNKGKPTLSNNPYNDFLFRLTLEDSMLLLSLLKLKNSSINELLNNNKIFNELELELDIGNNANDKSNEIVSVEMKADYSNKCLDFEESIILQSMFSNENIINLNIDRKNLLKKIDEVLKIKNGVNNMTLEKALSLKKDNYNDFINRLGNLNLAQSIISNKDLLMYYFIEDKDISINKEIEKIVFYMYLEGIKNEKDLNKSSLIRIRQKIDFMISILMTFYKEGGYKEMPSNLNKIWNKLISAKKGKEYEYEIESDEEFFFVSAQLLYWINTTGSFSSKTNDYIQNILSLRDSNQLKEKMIDGYETYLYNIPLGNNFANRLYSKLLLYKESQNIKIKGIYKYYFHSGLFGENINYTKC
;
A
#
# COMPACT_ATOMS: atom_id res chain seq x y z
N MET A 1 5.92 -8.95 -18.90
CA MET A 1 5.47 -7.65 -19.42
C MET A 1 4.69 -7.98 -20.65
N GLN A 2 5.30 -8.75 -21.56
CA GLN A 2 4.57 -9.40 -22.65
C GLN A 2 3.36 -10.21 -22.19
N GLU A 3 3.46 -10.95 -21.09
CA GLU A 3 2.31 -11.69 -20.54
C GLU A 3 1.17 -10.76 -20.10
N ILE A 4 1.46 -9.71 -19.32
CA ILE A 4 0.48 -8.69 -18.91
C ILE A 4 -0.17 -8.04 -20.13
N ILE A 5 0.63 -7.67 -21.13
CA ILE A 5 0.15 -7.11 -22.40
C ILE A 5 -0.80 -8.10 -23.08
N ASN A 6 -0.42 -9.38 -23.19
CA ASN A 6 -1.24 -10.40 -23.82
C ASN A 6 -2.57 -10.62 -23.06
N ARG A 7 -2.55 -10.60 -21.72
CA ARG A 7 -3.77 -10.69 -20.90
C ARG A 7 -4.67 -9.47 -21.12
N LEU A 8 -4.10 -8.27 -21.19
CA LEU A 8 -4.85 -7.04 -21.47
C LEU A 8 -5.43 -7.03 -22.88
N LYS A 9 -4.71 -7.54 -23.88
CA LYS A 9 -5.22 -7.66 -25.25
C LYS A 9 -6.45 -8.56 -25.27
N LYS A 10 -6.37 -9.73 -24.64
CA LYS A 10 -7.53 -10.65 -24.49
C LYS A 10 -8.71 -10.00 -23.76
N LEU A 11 -8.45 -9.24 -22.69
CA LEU A 11 -9.51 -8.51 -21.97
C LEU A 11 -10.17 -7.45 -22.83
N LYS A 12 -9.37 -6.66 -23.55
CA LYS A 12 -9.87 -5.61 -24.44
C LYS A 12 -10.62 -6.18 -25.64
N GLU A 13 -10.18 -7.32 -26.17
CA GLU A 13 -10.87 -8.04 -27.23
C GLU A 13 -12.22 -8.59 -26.76
N ALA A 14 -12.28 -9.14 -25.55
CA ALA A 14 -13.51 -9.74 -25.01
C ALA A 14 -14.55 -8.71 -24.52
N TYR A 15 -14.11 -7.59 -23.94
CA TYR A 15 -14.99 -6.66 -23.21
C TYR A 15 -14.85 -5.19 -23.62
N GLY A 16 -13.98 -4.88 -24.59
CA GLY A 16 -13.68 -3.50 -24.96
C GLY A 16 -13.03 -2.70 -23.83
N ASP A 17 -13.16 -1.38 -23.90
CA ASP A 17 -12.65 -0.47 -22.86
C ASP A 17 -13.58 -0.41 -21.63
N ASP A 18 -14.82 -0.91 -21.72
CA ASP A 18 -15.84 -0.85 -20.65
C ASP A 18 -15.36 -1.51 -19.36
N ILE A 19 -14.67 -2.64 -19.47
CA ILE A 19 -14.12 -3.35 -18.31
C ILE A 19 -13.04 -2.53 -17.58
N LEU A 20 -12.24 -1.77 -18.34
CA LEU A 20 -11.19 -0.90 -17.81
C LEU A 20 -11.82 0.37 -17.20
N ILE A 21 -12.79 0.96 -17.88
CA ILE A 21 -13.54 2.13 -17.39
C ILE A 21 -14.25 1.78 -16.08
N LYS A 22 -14.92 0.62 -15.99
CA LYS A 22 -15.59 0.15 -14.77
C LYS A 22 -14.66 0.14 -13.56
N HIS A 23 -13.40 -0.24 -13.74
CA HIS A 23 -12.41 -0.35 -12.67
C HIS A 23 -11.47 0.85 -12.53
N SER A 24 -11.70 1.90 -13.33
CA SER A 24 -10.92 3.13 -13.27
C SER A 24 -11.20 3.96 -12.01
N ILE A 25 -10.18 4.73 -11.61
CA ILE A 25 -10.25 5.65 -10.47
C ILE A 25 -10.82 6.99 -10.92
N VAL A 26 -11.90 7.42 -10.27
CA VAL A 26 -12.45 8.77 -10.37
C VAL A 26 -11.79 9.64 -9.28
N PRO A 27 -11.07 10.72 -9.62
CA PRO A 27 -10.50 11.63 -8.63
C PRO A 27 -11.58 12.36 -7.81
N LYS A 28 -11.23 12.87 -6.63
CA LYS A 28 -12.13 13.78 -5.91
C LYS A 28 -12.17 15.15 -6.59
N GLY A 29 -13.37 15.72 -6.72
CA GLY A 29 -13.57 16.91 -7.53
C GLY A 29 -14.98 17.49 -7.51
N CYS A 30 -15.08 18.71 -8.04
CA CYS A 30 -16.33 19.32 -8.49
C CYS A 30 -16.48 19.05 -9.99
N TYR A 31 -17.52 18.32 -10.38
CA TYR A 31 -17.78 17.85 -11.73
C TYR A 31 -18.92 18.61 -12.37
N TYR A 32 -18.68 19.20 -13.55
CA TYR A 32 -19.68 19.94 -14.31
C TYR A 32 -19.82 19.31 -15.69
N LYS A 33 -21.06 19.00 -16.08
CA LYS A 33 -21.43 18.62 -17.44
C LYS A 33 -22.02 19.85 -18.14
N ILE A 34 -21.48 20.23 -19.28
CA ILE A 34 -21.89 21.42 -20.03
C ILE A 34 -22.44 21.01 -21.39
N LYS A 35 -23.59 21.56 -21.77
CA LYS A 35 -24.16 21.36 -23.12
C LYS A 35 -23.43 22.21 -24.17
N LYS A 36 -23.74 21.99 -25.45
CA LYS A 36 -23.16 22.77 -26.55
C LYS A 36 -23.49 24.27 -26.50
N ASP A 37 -24.57 24.64 -25.82
CA ASP A 37 -25.00 26.03 -25.60
C ASP A 37 -24.37 26.68 -24.35
N GLY A 38 -23.37 26.03 -23.75
CA GLY A 38 -22.66 26.51 -22.56
C GLY A 38 -23.43 26.37 -21.24
N SER A 39 -24.68 25.89 -21.27
CA SER A 39 -25.46 25.67 -20.06
C SER A 39 -25.01 24.43 -19.28
N ILE A 40 -25.06 24.50 -17.96
CA ILE A 40 -24.73 23.37 -17.08
C ILE A 40 -25.90 22.39 -17.09
N ALA A 41 -25.66 21.17 -17.60
CA ALA A 41 -26.62 20.08 -17.60
C ALA A 41 -26.67 19.37 -16.24
N SER A 42 -25.52 19.18 -15.60
CA SER A 42 -25.42 18.54 -14.30
C SER A 42 -24.17 18.95 -13.52
N PHE A 43 -24.25 18.81 -12.20
CA PHE A 43 -23.18 19.14 -11.26
C PHE A 43 -23.09 18.09 -10.15
N ILE A 44 -21.88 17.61 -9.86
CA ILE A 44 -21.62 16.70 -8.74
C ILE A 44 -20.43 17.20 -7.91
N ASN A 45 -20.60 17.24 -6.59
CA ASN A 45 -19.54 17.53 -5.64
C ASN A 45 -19.12 16.26 -4.87
N ASP A 46 -17.97 15.69 -5.21
CA ASP A 46 -17.46 14.42 -4.64
C ASP A 46 -16.77 14.60 -3.26
N ASN A 47 -17.26 15.53 -2.44
CA ASN A 47 -16.90 15.64 -1.02
C ASN A 47 -17.80 14.82 -0.11
N GLU A 48 -19.04 14.60 -0.54
CA GLU A 48 -20.03 13.87 0.22
C GLU A 48 -19.96 12.40 -0.18
N LYS A 49 -20.24 11.48 0.76
CA LYS A 49 -20.24 10.01 0.53
C LYS A 49 -21.30 9.52 -0.47
N ASN A 50 -21.83 10.41 -1.32
CA ASN A 50 -23.00 10.27 -2.16
C ASN A 50 -22.67 10.41 -3.65
N PHE A 51 -21.48 9.99 -4.09
CA PHE A 51 -21.23 9.75 -5.51
C PHE A 51 -22.00 8.48 -5.92
N GLN A 52 -23.33 8.60 -6.01
CA GLN A 52 -24.24 7.50 -6.31
C GLN A 52 -23.96 6.98 -7.73
N LEU A 53 -24.01 5.65 -7.90
CA LEU A 53 -23.90 5.01 -9.20
C LEU A 53 -25.14 5.33 -10.05
N ASN A 54 -25.15 6.51 -10.68
CA ASN A 54 -26.20 6.98 -11.58
C ASN A 54 -25.63 7.24 -12.99
N GLU A 55 -26.49 7.66 -13.92
CA GLU A 55 -26.09 7.93 -15.31
C GLU A 55 -25.01 9.03 -15.41
N GLU A 56 -25.08 10.04 -14.54
CA GLU A 56 -24.10 11.13 -14.50
C GLU A 56 -22.73 10.64 -14.01
N TYR A 57 -22.70 9.75 -13.02
CA TYR A 57 -21.47 9.09 -12.58
C TYR A 57 -20.79 8.34 -13.72
N ILE A 58 -21.58 7.57 -14.49
CA ILE A 58 -21.07 6.82 -15.64
C ILE A 58 -20.54 7.78 -16.70
N PHE A 59 -21.29 8.85 -17.00
CA PHE A 59 -20.89 9.91 -17.94
C PHE A 59 -19.53 10.51 -17.59
N PHE A 60 -19.32 10.91 -16.32
CA PHE A 60 -18.06 11.50 -15.88
C PHE A 60 -16.93 10.48 -15.85
N LYS A 61 -17.19 9.26 -15.38
CA LYS A 61 -16.17 8.21 -15.29
C LYS A 61 -15.60 7.84 -16.65
N GLN A 62 -16.46 7.66 -17.65
CA GLN A 62 -16.04 7.39 -19.03
C GLN A 62 -15.14 8.50 -19.58
N ARG A 63 -15.52 9.76 -19.40
CA ARG A 63 -14.74 10.91 -19.90
C ARG A 63 -13.43 11.11 -19.15
N ILE A 64 -13.44 10.96 -17.82
CA ILE A 64 -12.21 10.99 -17.00
C ILE A 64 -11.20 9.95 -17.46
N PHE A 65 -11.67 8.75 -17.83
CA PHE A 65 -10.79 7.70 -18.34
C PHE A 65 -10.03 8.18 -19.58
N TYR A 66 -10.69 8.90 -20.49
CA TYR A 66 -10.07 9.50 -21.69
C TYR A 66 -9.58 10.95 -21.48
N GLU A 67 -9.54 11.46 -20.26
CA GLU A 67 -9.05 12.81 -19.96
C GLU A 67 -7.81 12.80 -19.05
N ARG A 68 -7.50 11.66 -18.44
CA ARG A 68 -6.43 11.55 -17.47
C ARG A 68 -5.06 11.73 -18.12
N MET A 69 -4.41 12.87 -17.85
CA MET A 69 -3.02 13.10 -18.20
C MET A 69 -2.12 11.97 -17.68
N ILE A 70 -1.12 11.57 -18.47
CA ILE A 70 -0.24 10.46 -18.11
C ILE A 70 0.55 10.78 -16.83
N ASN A 71 1.16 11.97 -16.79
CA ASN A 71 1.77 12.56 -15.60
C ASN A 71 1.97 14.07 -15.82
N ALA A 72 2.34 14.79 -14.75
CA ALA A 72 2.57 16.24 -14.82
C ALA A 72 3.67 16.64 -15.83
N ASN A 73 4.68 15.80 -16.06
CA ASN A 73 5.74 16.05 -17.05
C ASN A 73 5.24 15.90 -18.49
N LYS A 74 4.18 15.12 -18.70
CA LYS A 74 3.51 14.89 -19.99
C LYS A 74 2.25 15.74 -20.18
N CYS A 75 1.96 16.68 -19.28
CA CYS A 75 0.91 17.67 -19.49
C CYS A 75 1.18 18.48 -20.78
N LEU A 76 0.13 19.02 -21.38
CA LEU A 76 0.26 20.00 -22.45
C LEU A 76 0.89 21.28 -21.87
N ASN A 77 2.18 21.48 -22.16
CA ASN A 77 2.96 22.60 -21.61
C ASN A 77 2.34 23.93 -22.05
N GLN A 78 2.06 24.81 -21.08
CA GLN A 78 1.70 26.21 -21.35
C GLN A 78 2.95 26.99 -21.76
N GLU A 79 2.76 28.21 -22.26
CA GLU A 79 3.83 29.13 -22.63
C GLU A 79 4.77 29.39 -21.45
N LYS A 80 6.06 29.64 -21.76
CA LYS A 80 7.10 29.86 -20.74
C LYS A 80 6.65 30.97 -19.79
N GLY A 81 6.67 30.68 -18.49
CA GLY A 81 6.28 31.63 -17.43
C GLY A 81 4.88 31.40 -16.84
N LEU A 82 3.98 30.70 -17.53
CA LEU A 82 2.61 30.46 -17.05
C LEU A 82 2.46 29.19 -16.18
N GLY A 83 3.43 28.27 -16.25
CA GLY A 83 3.45 27.05 -15.44
C GLY A 83 2.60 25.92 -16.03
N LYS A 84 2.15 24.97 -15.20
CA LYS A 84 1.27 23.85 -15.60
C LYS A 84 0.02 23.90 -14.73
N LYS A 85 -0.94 24.73 -15.14
CA LYS A 85 -2.12 25.06 -14.32
C LYS A 85 -3.39 24.34 -14.76
N ILE A 86 -3.49 24.01 -16.06
CA ILE A 86 -4.56 23.21 -16.63
C ILE A 86 -4.02 21.80 -16.91
N HIS A 87 -4.82 20.77 -16.58
CA HIS A 87 -4.46 19.36 -16.61
C HIS A 87 -5.28 18.51 -17.59
N SER A 88 -6.25 19.11 -18.29
CA SER A 88 -6.92 18.45 -19.40
C SER A 88 -5.95 18.20 -20.56
N VAL A 89 -6.26 17.19 -21.37
CA VAL A 89 -5.50 16.75 -22.54
C VAL A 89 -6.38 16.65 -23.77
N THR A 90 -7.72 16.65 -23.65
CA THR A 90 -8.65 16.74 -24.80
C THR A 90 -9.34 18.11 -24.86
N PRO A 91 -9.77 18.57 -26.06
CA PRO A 91 -10.41 19.89 -26.21
C PRO A 91 -11.82 19.95 -25.59
N TYR A 92 -12.37 18.80 -25.19
CA TYR A 92 -13.74 18.68 -24.69
C TYR A 92 -13.82 18.73 -23.16
N ALA A 93 -12.69 18.92 -22.48
CA ALA A 93 -12.68 19.04 -21.04
C ALA A 93 -11.70 20.10 -20.55
N LEU A 94 -11.99 20.57 -19.33
CA LEU A 94 -11.16 21.53 -18.64
C LEU A 94 -10.99 21.08 -17.19
N ILE A 95 -9.75 20.73 -16.82
CA ILE A 95 -9.41 20.25 -15.47
C ILE A 95 -8.35 21.16 -14.86
N PHE A 96 -8.62 21.74 -13.70
CA PHE A 96 -7.69 22.63 -13.00
C PHE A 96 -7.97 22.63 -11.49
N LYS A 97 -7.06 23.20 -10.71
CA LYS A 97 -7.30 23.37 -9.28
C LYS A 97 -8.14 24.61 -9.00
N ILE A 98 -8.93 24.61 -7.92
CA ILE A 98 -9.74 25.80 -7.53
C ILE A 98 -8.86 27.06 -7.40
N GLU A 99 -7.66 26.94 -6.81
CA GLU A 99 -6.69 28.05 -6.69
C GLU A 99 -6.28 28.67 -8.04
N THR A 100 -6.36 27.89 -9.13
CA THR A 100 -6.04 28.36 -10.48
C THR A 100 -7.15 29.23 -11.04
N PHE A 101 -8.40 28.92 -10.69
CA PHE A 101 -9.57 29.66 -11.15
C PHE A 101 -9.60 31.10 -10.61
N ASN A 102 -9.24 31.25 -9.34
CA ASN A 102 -9.18 32.55 -8.66
C ASN A 102 -7.96 33.39 -9.05
N ASN A 103 -7.11 32.91 -9.97
CA ASN A 103 -5.93 33.62 -10.40
C ASN A 103 -6.29 34.67 -11.46
N VAL A 104 -5.75 35.89 -11.32
CA VAL A 104 -5.95 36.96 -12.31
C VAL A 104 -5.48 36.59 -13.73
N LEU A 105 -4.55 35.64 -13.85
CA LEU A 105 -4.03 35.12 -15.12
C LEU A 105 -4.80 33.88 -15.63
N PHE A 106 -5.97 33.55 -15.06
CA PHE A 106 -6.72 32.34 -15.44
C PHE A 106 -7.05 32.30 -16.94
N ARG A 107 -7.45 33.44 -17.52
CA ARG A 107 -7.69 33.54 -18.97
C ARG A 107 -6.43 33.29 -19.78
N ASP A 108 -5.27 33.82 -19.35
CA ASP A 108 -4.00 33.57 -20.02
C ASP A 108 -3.62 32.09 -19.96
N PHE A 109 -3.90 31.41 -18.84
CA PHE A 109 -3.73 29.97 -18.71
C PHE A 109 -4.59 29.20 -19.72
N LEU A 110 -5.86 29.58 -19.90
CA LEU A 110 -6.79 28.96 -20.86
C LEU A 110 -6.32 29.14 -22.30
N TYR A 111 -6.07 30.39 -22.71
CA TYR A 111 -5.60 30.70 -24.06
C TYR A 111 -4.31 29.96 -24.40
N SER A 112 -3.34 29.98 -23.48
CA SER A 112 -2.08 29.28 -23.64
C SER A 112 -2.27 27.77 -23.78
N HIS A 113 -3.18 27.19 -23.00
CA HIS A 113 -3.49 25.77 -23.02
C HIS A 113 -4.14 25.32 -24.33
N PHE A 114 -5.20 26.00 -24.78
CA PHE A 114 -5.89 25.65 -26.02
C PHE A 114 -5.06 25.95 -27.27
N LYS A 115 -4.19 26.96 -27.22
CA LYS A 115 -3.16 27.17 -28.26
C LYS A 115 -2.24 25.96 -28.38
N LYS A 116 -1.81 25.37 -27.27
CA LYS A 116 -0.99 24.15 -27.29
C LYS A 116 -1.78 22.92 -27.74
N MET A 117 -3.04 22.79 -27.34
CA MET A 117 -3.92 21.73 -27.87
C MET A 117 -4.04 21.85 -29.39
N LYS A 118 -4.25 23.04 -29.93
CA LYS A 118 -4.35 23.27 -31.37
C LYS A 118 -3.12 22.74 -32.13
N GLU A 119 -1.91 22.94 -31.60
CA GLU A 119 -0.68 22.36 -32.16
C GLU A 119 -0.66 20.83 -32.10
N VAL A 120 -1.16 20.23 -31.02
CA VAL A 120 -1.22 18.76 -30.86
C VAL A 120 -2.26 18.14 -31.78
N TYR A 121 -3.36 18.84 -32.07
CA TYR A 121 -4.50 18.35 -32.83
C TYR A 121 -4.58 18.92 -34.27
N ASN A 122 -3.43 19.16 -34.90
CA ASN A 122 -3.32 19.52 -36.32
C ASN A 122 -4.13 20.77 -36.74
N ASN A 123 -4.23 21.76 -35.86
CA ASN A 123 -4.84 23.07 -36.12
C ASN A 123 -6.35 23.11 -36.43
N SER A 124 -7.09 22.00 -36.31
CA SER A 124 -8.55 22.00 -36.53
C SER A 124 -9.35 22.67 -35.41
N LEU A 125 -8.72 22.92 -34.25
CA LEU A 125 -9.38 23.52 -33.10
C LEU A 125 -9.56 25.04 -33.28
N ASN A 126 -10.81 25.50 -33.20
CA ASN A 126 -11.14 26.91 -33.04
C ASN A 126 -11.02 27.29 -31.56
N ILE A 127 -9.91 27.95 -31.20
CA ILE A 127 -9.58 28.30 -29.80
C ILE A 127 -10.63 29.24 -29.21
N GLU A 128 -11.06 30.26 -29.95
CA GLU A 128 -11.98 31.29 -29.48
C GLU A 128 -13.35 30.70 -29.17
N GLU A 129 -13.86 29.88 -30.08
CA GLU A 129 -15.13 29.15 -29.90
C GLU A 129 -15.05 28.15 -28.74
N THR A 130 -13.94 27.42 -28.63
CA THR A 130 -13.74 26.45 -27.53
C THR A 130 -13.72 27.15 -26.18
N ILE A 131 -12.97 28.26 -26.06
CA ILE A 131 -12.91 29.04 -24.83
C ILE A 131 -14.29 29.60 -24.50
N LYS A 132 -15.02 30.12 -25.49
CA LYS A 132 -16.36 30.66 -25.31
C LYS A 132 -17.33 29.64 -24.68
N HIS A 133 -17.33 28.39 -25.15
CA HIS A 133 -18.15 27.33 -24.58
C HIS A 133 -17.89 27.10 -23.08
N PHE A 134 -16.64 27.27 -22.62
CA PHE A 134 -16.30 27.17 -21.20
C PHE A 134 -16.59 28.47 -20.43
N GLU A 135 -16.39 29.64 -21.05
CA GLU A 135 -16.62 30.93 -20.37
C GLU A 135 -18.08 31.14 -19.94
N GLU A 136 -19.03 30.60 -20.70
CA GLU A 136 -20.46 30.72 -20.41
C GLU A 136 -20.85 30.10 -19.05
N CYS A 137 -20.12 29.08 -18.58
CA CYS A 137 -20.36 28.46 -17.28
C CYS A 137 -19.54 29.07 -16.12
N PHE A 138 -18.50 29.85 -16.40
CA PHE A 138 -17.55 30.30 -15.36
C PHE A 138 -18.19 31.16 -14.29
N ASN A 139 -19.19 31.99 -14.63
CA ASN A 139 -19.91 32.79 -13.63
C ASN A 139 -20.67 31.92 -12.61
N ILE A 140 -21.15 30.74 -13.04
CA ILE A 140 -21.85 29.80 -12.16
C ILE A 140 -20.82 29.06 -11.31
N ILE A 141 -19.75 28.56 -11.93
CA ILE A 141 -18.65 27.87 -11.24
C ILE A 141 -18.00 28.79 -10.20
N GLU A 142 -17.83 30.09 -10.49
CA GLU A 142 -17.26 31.05 -9.54
C GLU A 142 -18.13 31.22 -8.30
N LYS A 143 -19.45 31.29 -8.47
CA LYS A 143 -20.40 31.34 -7.36
C LYS A 143 -20.29 30.08 -6.52
N ASP A 144 -20.32 28.90 -7.15
CA ASP A 144 -20.19 27.61 -6.46
C ASP A 144 -18.86 27.50 -5.71
N CYS A 145 -17.76 28.01 -6.30
CA CYS A 145 -16.43 28.03 -5.71
C CYS A 145 -16.33 28.83 -4.41
N ARG A 146 -17.11 29.91 -4.26
CA ARG A 146 -17.11 30.72 -3.03
C ARG A 146 -17.76 30.01 -1.84
N TYR A 147 -18.60 29.00 -2.08
CA TYR A 147 -19.23 28.19 -1.03
C TYR A 147 -18.37 27.01 -0.58
N PHE A 148 -17.26 26.74 -1.24
CA PHE A 148 -16.36 25.64 -0.91
C PHE A 148 -15.43 26.02 0.28
N ASN A 149 -15.77 25.58 1.50
CA ASN A 149 -14.90 25.68 2.70
C ASN A 149 -13.56 24.93 2.54
N SER A 150 -12.58 25.14 3.43
CA SER A 150 -11.22 24.53 3.41
C SER A 150 -11.15 22.99 3.48
N LYS A 151 -12.29 22.28 3.47
CA LYS A 151 -12.42 20.80 3.43
C LYS A 151 -12.90 20.26 2.06
N THR A 152 -12.93 21.11 1.02
CA THR A 152 -13.49 20.81 -0.30
C THR A 152 -12.47 20.23 -1.29
N PRO A 153 -12.88 19.71 -2.48
CA PRO A 153 -11.95 18.99 -3.33
C PRO A 153 -11.09 20.01 -4.09
N ASP A 154 -9.79 19.79 -4.15
CA ASP A 154 -8.84 20.77 -4.70
C ASP A 154 -9.01 21.05 -6.21
N LYS A 155 -9.92 20.36 -6.92
CA LYS A 155 -10.03 20.34 -8.38
C LYS A 155 -11.44 20.52 -8.91
N ILE A 156 -11.52 21.24 -10.02
CA ILE A 156 -12.70 21.42 -10.86
C ILE A 156 -12.49 20.61 -12.14
N PHE A 157 -13.53 19.89 -12.54
CA PHE A 157 -13.61 19.07 -13.73
C PHE A 157 -14.81 19.53 -14.54
N ILE A 158 -14.56 19.99 -15.75
CA ILE A 158 -15.61 20.47 -16.66
C ILE A 158 -15.56 19.61 -17.92
N PHE A 159 -16.70 19.07 -18.32
CA PHE A 159 -16.83 18.21 -19.49
C PHE A 159 -17.96 18.70 -20.40
N LEU A 160 -17.67 18.82 -21.69
CA LEU A 160 -18.70 19.05 -22.70
C LEU A 160 -19.52 17.77 -22.92
N ASP A 161 -20.81 17.93 -23.19
CA ASP A 161 -21.74 16.86 -23.56
C ASP A 161 -21.55 16.46 -25.03
N GLU A 162 -20.34 15.99 -25.33
CA GLU A 162 -19.94 15.48 -26.63
C GLU A 162 -19.86 13.95 -26.61
N ASP A 163 -19.84 13.35 -27.81
CA ASP A 163 -19.69 11.91 -28.00
C ASP A 163 -18.40 11.39 -27.35
N LEU A 164 -18.47 10.24 -26.67
CA LEU A 164 -17.33 9.61 -26.02
C LEU A 164 -16.23 9.23 -27.02
N GLU A 165 -16.58 8.86 -28.25
CA GLU A 165 -15.57 8.53 -29.27
C GLU A 165 -14.69 9.75 -29.62
N LEU A 166 -15.22 10.97 -29.56
CA LEU A 166 -14.43 12.20 -29.74
C LEU A 166 -13.37 12.36 -28.63
N TYR A 167 -13.73 12.06 -27.38
CA TYR A 167 -12.78 12.05 -26.27
C TYR A 167 -11.70 10.99 -26.47
N LYS A 168 -12.09 9.79 -26.89
CA LYS A 168 -11.19 8.66 -27.11
C LYS A 168 -10.20 8.93 -28.24
N ASP A 169 -10.66 9.49 -29.35
CA ASP A 169 -9.81 9.87 -30.48
C ASP A 169 -8.82 10.97 -30.09
N ALA A 170 -9.30 12.02 -29.42
CA ALA A 170 -8.43 13.08 -28.91
C ALA A 170 -7.39 12.51 -27.92
N TYR A 171 -7.83 11.69 -26.96
CA TYR A 171 -6.93 11.07 -26.00
C TYR A 171 -5.88 10.18 -26.66
N ASN A 172 -6.26 9.37 -27.64
CA ASN A 172 -5.33 8.49 -28.37
C ASN A 172 -4.29 9.29 -29.15
N SER A 173 -4.67 10.42 -29.74
CA SER A 173 -3.73 11.34 -30.39
C SER A 173 -2.77 11.98 -29.39
N TYR A 174 -3.25 12.39 -28.21
CA TYR A 174 -2.38 12.87 -27.13
C TYR A 174 -1.44 11.76 -26.60
N ALA A 175 -1.99 10.60 -26.26
CA ALA A 175 -1.28 9.50 -25.63
C ALA A 175 -0.22 8.94 -26.57
N SER A 176 -0.51 8.76 -27.85
CA SER A 176 0.47 8.26 -28.83
C SER A 176 1.70 9.16 -28.99
N LYS A 177 1.54 10.47 -28.80
CA LYS A 177 2.64 11.43 -28.80
C LYS A 177 3.40 11.49 -27.46
N LYS A 178 2.82 11.02 -26.37
CA LYS A 178 3.34 11.22 -25.00
C LYS A 178 3.65 9.94 -24.23
N CYS A 179 3.25 8.77 -24.73
CA CYS A 179 3.43 7.47 -24.08
C CYS A 179 4.88 7.02 -23.98
N PHE A 180 5.79 7.58 -24.78
CA PHE A 180 7.21 7.30 -24.72
C PHE A 180 7.99 8.39 -23.97
N ILE A 181 9.15 8.06 -23.40
CA ILE A 181 9.99 9.00 -22.64
C ILE A 181 10.39 10.22 -23.49
N SER A 182 10.95 9.99 -24.67
CA SER A 182 11.31 11.04 -25.64
C SER A 182 11.15 10.56 -27.08
N GLU A 183 11.16 11.48 -28.04
CA GLU A 183 11.18 11.12 -29.46
C GLU A 183 12.44 10.31 -29.82
N ASP A 184 13.58 10.64 -29.21
CA ASP A 184 14.86 9.97 -29.46
C ASP A 184 14.90 8.49 -29.02
N THR A 185 13.91 8.03 -28.24
CA THR A 185 13.83 6.60 -27.88
C THR A 185 13.00 5.79 -28.86
N LYS A 186 12.36 6.46 -29.83
CA LYS A 186 11.51 5.81 -30.83
C LYS A 186 12.36 5.24 -31.97
N VAL A 187 12.03 4.02 -32.37
CA VAL A 187 12.59 3.36 -33.55
C VAL A 187 11.45 2.73 -34.35
N VAL A 188 11.59 2.71 -35.67
CA VAL A 188 10.64 2.05 -36.55
C VAL A 188 11.24 0.70 -36.97
N ILE A 189 10.54 -0.38 -36.68
CA ILE A 189 10.92 -1.74 -37.06
C ILE A 189 9.68 -2.34 -37.74
N ASP A 190 9.82 -2.81 -38.97
CA ASP A 190 8.74 -3.39 -39.78
C ASP A 190 7.46 -2.52 -39.85
N GLY A 191 7.64 -1.21 -39.97
CA GLY A 191 6.55 -0.24 -40.03
C GLY A 191 5.86 0.06 -38.69
N GLN A 192 6.26 -0.61 -37.61
CA GLN A 192 5.73 -0.36 -36.26
C GLN A 192 6.67 0.54 -35.46
N ILE A 193 6.08 1.46 -34.70
CA ILE A 193 6.81 2.35 -33.80
C ILE A 193 7.05 1.63 -32.48
N TYR A 194 8.31 1.45 -32.13
CA TYR A 194 8.76 0.98 -30.84
C TYR A 194 9.38 2.13 -30.05
N GLY A 195 9.17 2.16 -28.74
CA GLY A 195 9.82 3.15 -27.89
C GLY A 195 9.88 2.73 -26.44
N ILE A 196 10.61 3.51 -25.63
CA ILE A 196 10.70 3.27 -24.18
C ILE A 196 9.50 3.92 -23.50
N PRO A 197 8.59 3.16 -22.87
CA PRO A 197 7.37 3.72 -22.28
C PRO A 197 7.69 4.71 -21.15
N CYS A 198 6.89 5.77 -21.00
CA CYS A 198 7.16 6.83 -20.04
C CYS A 198 6.95 6.43 -18.57
N PHE A 199 6.40 5.25 -18.32
CA PHE A 199 6.21 4.67 -16.99
C PHE A 199 7.32 3.68 -16.60
N SER A 200 8.24 3.33 -17.51
CA SER A 200 9.29 2.35 -17.21
C SER A 200 10.44 2.93 -16.37
N ILE A 201 10.83 4.20 -16.56
CA ILE A 201 11.86 4.88 -15.75
C ILE A 201 11.65 6.41 -15.72
N ASN A 202 11.91 7.04 -14.56
CA ASN A 202 12.12 8.49 -14.45
C ASN A 202 13.51 8.90 -15.02
N LEU A 203 13.77 8.68 -16.31
CA LEU A 203 14.97 9.17 -16.99
C LEU A 203 14.82 10.66 -17.30
N ASN A 204 15.12 11.51 -16.33
CA ASN A 204 15.31 12.92 -16.60
C ASN A 204 16.69 13.13 -17.23
N LYS A 205 16.74 13.50 -18.51
CA LYS A 205 17.98 13.87 -19.22
C LYS A 205 18.84 14.91 -18.49
N GLY A 206 18.23 15.74 -17.62
CA GLY A 206 18.93 16.73 -16.79
C GLY A 206 19.63 16.19 -15.54
N LYS A 207 19.62 14.87 -15.29
CA LYS A 207 20.30 14.24 -14.13
C LYS A 207 21.33 13.21 -14.62
N PRO A 208 22.60 13.60 -14.81
CA PRO A 208 23.65 12.74 -15.38
C PRO A 208 24.02 11.51 -14.52
N THR A 209 23.56 11.44 -13.27
CA THR A 209 23.76 10.25 -12.43
C THR A 209 22.92 9.04 -12.86
N LEU A 210 21.85 9.24 -13.66
CA LEU A 210 21.06 8.14 -14.23
C LEU A 210 21.52 7.73 -15.63
N SER A 211 22.35 8.55 -16.31
CA SER A 211 22.89 8.20 -17.64
C SER A 211 24.05 7.20 -17.58
N ASN A 212 24.68 7.01 -16.42
CA ASN A 212 25.74 6.01 -16.18
C ASN A 212 25.23 4.75 -15.47
N ASN A 213 23.91 4.50 -15.51
CA ASN A 213 23.34 3.29 -14.94
C ASN A 213 23.64 2.09 -15.88
N PRO A 214 24.24 0.98 -15.41
CA PRO A 214 24.44 -0.23 -16.23
C PRO A 214 23.14 -0.84 -16.79
N TYR A 215 21.97 -0.41 -16.30
CA TYR A 215 20.66 -0.77 -16.86
C TYR A 215 20.19 0.09 -18.05
N ASN A 216 20.94 1.11 -18.47
CA ASN A 216 20.58 1.92 -19.66
C ASN A 216 20.53 1.10 -20.95
N ASP A 217 21.30 0.00 -21.02
CA ASP A 217 21.34 -0.87 -22.18
C ASP A 217 20.17 -1.89 -22.23
N PHE A 218 19.38 -1.99 -21.15
CA PHE A 218 18.31 -3.00 -20.98
C PHE A 218 16.91 -2.38 -20.88
N LEU A 219 16.66 -1.31 -21.62
CA LEU A 219 15.31 -0.74 -21.73
C LEU A 219 14.51 -1.48 -22.80
N PHE A 220 13.58 -2.33 -22.36
CA PHE A 220 12.62 -2.97 -23.26
C PHE A 220 11.81 -1.91 -24.00
N ARG A 221 11.93 -1.91 -25.33
CA ARG A 221 11.07 -1.09 -26.20
C ARG A 221 9.77 -1.84 -26.41
N LEU A 222 8.65 -1.13 -26.30
CA LEU A 222 7.33 -1.66 -26.60
C LEU A 222 6.77 -1.00 -27.83
N THR A 223 5.87 -1.69 -28.51
CA THR A 223 5.07 -1.08 -29.57
C THR A 223 4.24 0.07 -29.00
N LEU A 224 3.85 1.01 -29.87
CA LEU A 224 2.91 2.08 -29.51
C LEU A 224 1.62 1.52 -28.91
N GLU A 225 1.06 0.49 -29.53
CA GLU A 225 -0.17 -0.17 -29.09
C GLU A 225 -0.04 -0.75 -27.68
N ASP A 226 1.02 -1.52 -27.43
CA ASP A 226 1.27 -2.14 -26.12
C ASP A 226 1.51 -1.09 -25.03
N SER A 227 2.21 0.00 -25.40
CA SER A 227 2.46 1.12 -24.48
C SER A 227 1.17 1.83 -24.09
N MET A 228 0.27 2.07 -25.04
CA MET A 228 -1.05 2.66 -24.78
C MET A 228 -1.92 1.73 -23.95
N LEU A 229 -1.86 0.43 -24.20
CA LEU A 229 -2.57 -0.58 -23.42
C LEU A 229 -2.09 -0.60 -21.97
N LEU A 230 -0.77 -0.54 -21.73
CA LEU A 230 -0.23 -0.45 -20.37
C LEU A 230 -0.54 0.89 -19.67
N LEU A 231 -0.64 1.99 -20.40
CA LEU A 231 -1.13 3.26 -19.83
C LEU A 231 -2.55 3.14 -19.28
N SER A 232 -3.39 2.28 -19.86
CA SER A 232 -4.75 2.04 -19.36
C SER A 232 -4.75 1.41 -17.96
N LEU A 233 -3.77 0.54 -17.64
CA LEU A 233 -3.61 -0.05 -16.30
C LEU A 233 -3.33 1.00 -15.23
N LEU A 234 -2.55 2.04 -15.56
CA LEU A 234 -2.21 3.12 -14.62
C LEU A 234 -3.44 3.93 -14.17
N LYS A 235 -4.59 3.72 -14.82
CA LYS A 235 -5.85 4.38 -14.49
C LYS A 235 -6.70 3.57 -13.50
N LEU A 236 -6.34 2.31 -13.25
CA LEU A 236 -7.11 1.36 -12.44
C LEU A 236 -6.66 1.36 -10.98
N LYS A 237 -7.53 0.88 -10.08
CA LYS A 237 -7.14 0.56 -8.69
C LYS A 237 -6.29 -0.70 -8.66
N ASN A 238 -5.25 -0.76 -7.82
CA ASN A 238 -4.40 -1.94 -7.67
C ASN A 238 -5.21 -3.22 -7.36
N SER A 239 -6.22 -3.13 -6.50
CA SER A 239 -7.13 -4.25 -6.21
C SER A 239 -7.86 -4.75 -7.46
N SER A 240 -8.25 -3.86 -8.35
CA SER A 240 -8.95 -4.20 -9.58
C SER A 240 -8.03 -4.73 -10.67
N ILE A 241 -6.73 -4.37 -10.65
CA ILE A 241 -5.74 -4.97 -11.56
C ILE A 241 -5.58 -6.45 -11.22
N ASN A 242 -5.40 -6.77 -9.93
CA ASN A 242 -5.29 -8.16 -9.47
C ASN A 242 -6.56 -8.96 -9.79
N GLU A 243 -7.73 -8.38 -9.54
CA GLU A 243 -9.01 -9.01 -9.87
C GLU A 243 -9.14 -9.28 -11.39
N LEU A 244 -8.81 -8.29 -12.23
CA LEU A 244 -8.94 -8.43 -13.68
C LEU A 244 -7.96 -9.43 -14.28
N LEU A 245 -6.72 -9.45 -13.79
CA LEU A 245 -5.65 -10.28 -14.34
C LEU A 245 -5.65 -11.71 -13.77
N ASN A 246 -6.18 -11.93 -12.55
CA ASN A 246 -6.13 -13.22 -11.87
C ASN A 246 -7.50 -13.92 -11.72
N ASN A 247 -8.63 -13.20 -11.68
CA ASN A 247 -9.95 -13.80 -11.40
C ASN A 247 -10.89 -13.94 -12.62
N ASN A 248 -10.45 -13.52 -13.82
CA ASN A 248 -11.28 -13.69 -15.01
C ASN A 248 -11.21 -15.15 -15.49
N LYS A 249 -12.37 -15.81 -15.65
CA LYS A 249 -12.51 -17.20 -16.13
C LYS A 249 -11.72 -17.51 -17.43
N ILE A 250 -11.40 -16.48 -18.22
CA ILE A 250 -10.57 -16.55 -19.43
C ILE A 250 -9.13 -17.03 -19.13
N PHE A 251 -8.64 -16.88 -17.89
CA PHE A 251 -7.24 -17.12 -17.51
C PHE A 251 -7.04 -18.32 -16.57
N ASN A 252 -8.10 -19.06 -16.24
CA ASN A 252 -8.05 -20.22 -15.33
C ASN A 252 -7.29 -21.44 -15.88
N GLU A 253 -6.72 -21.39 -17.09
CA GLU A 253 -5.94 -22.48 -17.70
C GLU A 253 -4.42 -22.28 -17.62
N LEU A 254 -3.92 -21.20 -17.00
CA LEU A 254 -2.48 -20.94 -16.87
C LEU A 254 -2.14 -20.57 -15.41
N GLU A 255 -1.57 -21.53 -14.67
CA GLU A 255 -1.03 -21.32 -13.32
C GLU A 255 0.21 -20.42 -13.36
N LEU A 256 0.06 -19.13 -13.05
CA LEU A 256 1.19 -18.22 -12.79
C LEU A 256 0.76 -17.09 -11.83
N GLU A 257 1.50 -16.93 -10.73
CA GLU A 257 1.35 -15.86 -9.75
C GLU A 257 2.02 -14.55 -10.22
N LEU A 258 1.28 -13.44 -10.23
CA LEU A 258 1.80 -12.09 -10.48
C LEU A 258 1.74 -11.27 -9.18
N ASP A 259 2.90 -10.82 -8.68
CA ASP A 259 3.00 -9.95 -7.51
C ASP A 259 3.07 -8.47 -7.93
N ILE A 260 2.03 -7.69 -7.64
CA ILE A 260 1.93 -6.26 -7.96
C ILE A 260 2.10 -5.45 -6.67
N GLY A 261 3.29 -4.86 -6.48
CA GLY A 261 3.65 -4.11 -5.28
C GLY A 261 2.90 -2.77 -5.13
N ASN A 262 2.40 -2.51 -3.91
CA ASN A 262 1.73 -1.27 -3.52
C ASN A 262 2.73 -0.22 -3.03
N ASN A 263 3.02 0.81 -3.83
CA ASN A 263 3.74 2.01 -3.37
C ASN A 263 2.74 3.17 -3.17
N ALA A 264 2.12 3.22 -1.99
CA ALA A 264 1.24 4.32 -1.59
C ALA A 264 2.05 5.44 -0.94
N ASN A 265 2.45 6.45 -1.71
CA ASN A 265 2.84 7.75 -1.14
C ASN A 265 1.61 8.66 -1.07
N ASP A 266 1.20 8.98 0.16
CA ASP A 266 0.22 10.02 0.47
C ASP A 266 0.72 11.38 -0.04
N LYS A 267 0.29 11.73 -1.25
CA LYS A 267 0.03 13.08 -1.82
C LYS A 267 0.34 13.03 -3.31
N SER A 268 -0.74 12.90 -4.10
CA SER A 268 -0.83 13.08 -5.55
C SER A 268 0.09 12.21 -6.43
N ASN A 269 -0.57 11.35 -7.21
CA ASN A 269 -0.05 10.40 -8.21
C ASN A 269 0.36 9.03 -7.64
N GLU A 270 -0.62 8.12 -7.58
CA GLU A 270 -0.37 6.68 -7.54
C GLU A 270 0.48 6.30 -8.76
N ILE A 271 1.70 5.82 -8.51
CA ILE A 271 2.57 5.23 -9.51
C ILE A 271 2.38 3.72 -9.38
N VAL A 272 1.89 3.07 -10.43
CA VAL A 272 1.92 1.60 -10.53
C VAL A 272 3.37 1.23 -10.87
N SER A 273 4.06 0.58 -9.94
CA SER A 273 5.35 -0.06 -10.21
C SER A 273 5.10 -1.54 -10.53
N VAL A 274 5.32 -1.93 -11.78
CA VAL A 274 5.41 -3.35 -12.18
C VAL A 274 6.89 -3.72 -12.14
N GLU A 275 7.37 -4.31 -11.04
CA GLU A 275 8.70 -4.93 -11.00
C GLU A 275 8.61 -6.30 -11.69
N MET A 276 9.48 -6.54 -12.67
CA MET A 276 9.64 -7.87 -13.26
C MET A 276 11.06 -8.33 -13.07
N LYS A 277 11.22 -9.50 -12.46
CA LYS A 277 12.51 -10.21 -12.38
C LYS A 277 12.64 -11.08 -13.63
N ALA A 278 13.69 -10.85 -14.41
CA ALA A 278 14.19 -11.84 -15.34
C ALA A 278 15.32 -12.58 -14.62
N ASP A 279 15.10 -13.85 -14.29
CA ASP A 279 16.10 -14.67 -13.62
C ASP A 279 16.97 -15.36 -14.67
N TYR A 280 18.18 -14.86 -14.85
CA TYR A 280 19.24 -15.52 -15.61
C TYR A 280 20.47 -15.62 -14.72
N SER A 281 20.46 -16.57 -13.80
CA SER A 281 21.71 -17.12 -13.29
C SER A 281 21.57 -18.61 -13.07
N ASN A 282 22.06 -19.37 -14.05
CA ASN A 282 22.65 -20.68 -13.79
C ASN A 282 23.77 -20.48 -12.76
N LYS A 283 23.50 -20.83 -11.50
CA LYS A 283 24.48 -21.36 -10.53
C LYS A 283 23.70 -21.86 -9.30
N CYS A 284 23.69 -23.18 -9.11
CA CYS A 284 23.25 -23.84 -7.89
C CYS A 284 23.93 -23.22 -6.66
N LEU A 285 23.14 -22.91 -5.64
CA LEU A 285 23.56 -22.89 -4.24
C LEU A 285 22.43 -23.53 -3.43
N ASP A 286 22.82 -24.41 -2.50
CA ASP A 286 21.97 -25.36 -1.78
C ASP A 286 20.75 -24.71 -1.09
N PHE A 287 19.60 -25.35 -1.26
CA PHE A 287 18.27 -24.84 -0.92
C PHE A 287 17.79 -25.35 0.44
N GLU A 288 17.19 -24.48 1.26
CA GLU A 288 16.43 -24.93 2.44
C GLU A 288 15.15 -24.09 2.65
N GLU A 289 14.02 -24.79 2.76
CA GLU A 289 12.66 -24.25 2.91
C GLU A 289 12.37 -23.77 4.35
N SER A 290 11.66 -22.65 4.49
CA SER A 290 11.10 -22.21 5.78
C SER A 290 9.74 -21.50 5.62
N ILE A 291 8.81 -21.85 6.51
CA ILE A 291 7.36 -21.54 6.48
C ILE A 291 7.08 -20.16 7.13
N ILE A 292 5.99 -19.45 6.82
CA ILE A 292 5.61 -18.20 7.50
C ILE A 292 4.12 -18.17 7.83
N LEU A 293 3.78 -17.66 9.01
CA LEU A 293 2.40 -17.38 9.46
C LEU A 293 1.80 -16.12 8.83
N GLN A 294 0.51 -16.20 8.50
CA GLN A 294 -0.37 -15.03 8.52
C GLN A 294 -1.22 -15.08 9.79
N SER A 295 -1.15 -14.01 10.58
CA SER A 295 -1.94 -13.66 11.77
C SER A 295 -3.48 -13.70 11.65
N MET A 296 -4.04 -14.28 10.58
CA MET A 296 -5.44 -14.71 10.53
C MET A 296 -5.64 -16.13 11.06
N PHE A 297 -4.58 -16.95 11.22
CA PHE A 297 -4.62 -18.35 11.70
C PHE A 297 -5.71 -19.25 11.04
N SER A 298 -6.31 -18.79 9.94
CA SER A 298 -7.51 -19.35 9.30
C SER A 298 -7.34 -19.58 7.80
N ASN A 299 -6.31 -18.99 7.18
CA ASN A 299 -6.00 -19.18 5.77
C ASN A 299 -4.53 -19.58 5.60
N GLU A 300 -4.34 -20.72 4.95
CA GLU A 300 -3.06 -21.22 4.44
C GLU A 300 -2.63 -20.38 3.23
N ASN A 301 -2.12 -19.17 3.45
CA ASN A 301 -1.37 -18.46 2.41
C ASN A 301 0.07 -18.29 2.89
N ILE A 302 0.88 -19.30 2.53
CA ILE A 302 2.31 -19.40 2.78
C ILE A 302 2.99 -18.31 1.94
N ILE A 303 3.42 -17.22 2.56
CA ILE A 303 4.31 -16.28 1.85
C ILE A 303 5.71 -16.88 1.91
N ASN A 304 6.13 -17.49 0.81
CA ASN A 304 7.49 -17.99 0.60
C ASN A 304 8.46 -16.80 0.61
N LEU A 305 9.14 -16.58 1.74
CA LEU A 305 10.23 -15.64 1.80
C LEU A 305 11.52 -16.30 1.32
N ASN A 306 11.60 -16.53 0.00
CA ASN A 306 12.85 -16.84 -0.67
C ASN A 306 13.68 -15.54 -0.77
N ILE A 307 14.40 -15.22 0.31
CA ILE A 307 15.07 -13.94 0.47
C ILE A 307 16.57 -14.18 0.64
N ASP A 308 17.36 -13.94 -0.41
CA ASP A 308 18.81 -13.79 -0.27
C ASP A 308 19.19 -12.62 0.66
N ARG A 309 20.43 -12.55 1.14
CA ARG A 309 20.88 -11.51 2.09
C ARG A 309 20.57 -10.08 1.62
N LYS A 310 20.63 -9.81 0.31
CA LYS A 310 20.36 -8.48 -0.26
C LYS A 310 18.87 -8.16 -0.25
N ASN A 311 18.03 -9.11 -0.62
CA ASN A 311 16.58 -8.99 -0.55
C ASN A 311 16.12 -8.85 0.92
N LEU A 312 16.84 -9.46 1.87
CA LEU A 312 16.53 -9.38 3.29
C LEU A 312 16.86 -7.99 3.82
N LEU A 313 18.03 -7.48 3.47
CA LEU A 313 18.42 -6.10 3.75
C LEU A 313 17.38 -5.12 3.18
N LYS A 314 16.96 -5.30 1.92
CA LYS A 314 15.95 -4.46 1.27
C LYS A 314 14.62 -4.47 2.04
N LYS A 315 14.17 -5.64 2.50
CA LYS A 315 12.94 -5.77 3.29
C LYS A 315 13.05 -5.15 4.68
N ILE A 316 14.18 -5.34 5.37
CA ILE A 316 14.44 -4.67 6.64
C ILE A 316 14.43 -3.15 6.43
N ASP A 317 15.04 -2.67 5.34
CA ASP A 317 15.04 -1.25 4.96
C ASP A 317 13.66 -0.70 4.67
N GLU A 318 12.81 -1.44 3.97
CA GLU A 318 11.41 -1.07 3.71
C GLU A 318 10.64 -0.89 5.02
N VAL A 319 10.83 -1.78 5.99
CA VAL A 319 10.18 -1.67 7.30
C VAL A 319 10.81 -0.58 8.18
N LEU A 320 12.10 -0.29 8.03
CA LEU A 320 12.77 0.84 8.72
C LEU A 320 12.39 2.21 8.15
N LYS A 321 12.00 2.31 6.88
CA LYS A 321 11.62 3.56 6.19
C LYS A 321 10.35 4.24 6.73
N ILE A 322 9.84 3.87 7.90
CA ILE A 322 8.56 4.36 8.42
C ILE A 322 8.64 5.81 8.93
N LYS A 323 8.09 6.70 8.10
CA LYS A 323 7.23 7.88 8.37
C LYS A 323 7.62 8.96 9.41
N ASN A 324 8.89 9.17 9.77
CA ASN A 324 9.31 10.48 10.32
C ASN A 324 9.74 11.45 9.22
N GLY A 325 8.79 11.80 8.34
CA GLY A 325 8.62 13.02 7.53
C GLY A 325 9.77 13.76 6.82
N VAL A 326 11.05 13.50 7.11
CA VAL A 326 12.15 14.38 6.68
C VAL A 326 13.43 13.61 6.29
N ASN A 327 13.63 12.35 6.69
CA ASN A 327 14.85 11.60 6.29
C ASN A 327 14.64 10.08 6.15
N ASN A 328 14.77 9.56 4.92
CA ASN A 328 14.82 8.13 4.63
C ASN A 328 16.12 7.51 5.16
N MET A 329 16.08 6.97 6.38
CA MET A 329 17.20 6.24 6.99
C MET A 329 16.99 4.74 6.79
N THR A 330 17.97 4.08 6.17
CA THR A 330 17.97 2.63 5.92
C THR A 330 19.03 1.96 6.78
N LEU A 331 18.89 0.66 7.05
CA LEU A 331 19.95 -0.16 7.64
C LEU A 331 21.20 -0.06 6.78
N GLU A 332 21.09 -0.15 5.46
CA GLU A 332 22.23 0.04 4.54
C GLU A 332 22.98 1.37 4.80
N LYS A 333 22.25 2.49 4.92
CA LYS A 333 22.84 3.78 5.29
C LYS A 333 23.46 3.73 6.66
N ALA A 334 22.81 3.14 7.65
CA ALA A 334 23.33 3.00 9.01
C ALA A 334 24.66 2.25 9.04
N LEU A 335 24.76 1.18 8.26
CA LEU A 335 25.98 0.39 8.08
C LEU A 335 27.10 1.19 7.39
N SER A 336 26.78 2.18 6.56
CA SER A 336 27.78 3.06 5.95
C SER A 336 28.24 4.26 6.82
N LEU A 337 27.62 4.50 7.98
CA LEU A 337 27.91 5.70 8.79
C LEU A 337 29.28 5.68 9.45
N LYS A 338 29.97 6.84 9.45
CA LYS A 338 31.16 7.07 10.29
C LYS A 338 30.74 7.35 11.74
N LYS A 339 31.63 7.05 12.71
CA LYS A 339 31.35 7.18 14.15
C LYS A 339 30.83 8.56 14.56
N ASP A 340 31.36 9.62 13.95
CA ASP A 340 30.99 11.01 14.26
C ASP A 340 29.53 11.34 13.91
N ASN A 341 28.86 10.50 13.11
CA ASN A 341 27.48 10.69 12.67
C ASN A 341 26.46 9.86 13.47
N TYR A 342 26.86 9.15 14.53
CA TYR A 342 25.94 8.29 15.29
C TYR A 342 24.87 9.08 16.05
N ASN A 343 25.17 10.28 16.54
CA ASN A 343 24.18 11.12 17.21
C ASN A 343 23.08 11.57 16.24
N ASP A 344 23.45 11.94 15.01
CA ASP A 344 22.49 12.28 13.95
C ASP A 344 21.63 11.06 13.58
N PHE A 345 22.22 9.86 13.53
CA PHE A 345 21.49 8.61 13.31
C PHE A 345 20.45 8.31 14.40
N ILE A 346 20.85 8.40 15.67
CA ILE A 346 19.94 8.17 16.81
C ILE A 346 18.77 9.16 16.76
N ASN A 347 19.07 10.44 16.53
CA ASN A 347 18.06 11.50 16.46
C ASN A 347 17.08 11.29 15.30
N ARG A 348 17.57 10.85 14.14
CA ARG A 348 16.73 10.60 12.95
C ARG A 348 15.88 9.34 13.08
N LEU A 349 16.42 8.28 13.68
CA LEU A 349 15.69 7.03 13.85
C LEU A 349 14.56 7.17 14.87
N GLY A 350 14.69 8.06 15.86
CA GLY A 350 13.66 8.32 16.86
C GLY A 350 13.49 7.21 17.91
N ASN A 351 14.25 6.12 17.82
CA ASN A 351 14.27 5.02 18.78
C ASN A 351 15.69 4.70 19.22
N LEU A 352 16.00 5.04 20.49
CA LEU A 352 17.33 4.84 21.07
C LEU A 352 17.73 3.36 21.14
N ASN A 353 16.83 2.46 21.53
CA ASN A 353 17.13 1.03 21.70
C ASN A 353 17.43 0.36 20.35
N LEU A 354 16.65 0.69 19.32
CA LEU A 354 16.88 0.22 17.96
C LEU A 354 18.19 0.80 17.41
N ALA A 355 18.42 2.10 17.59
CA ALA A 355 19.62 2.76 17.10
C ALA A 355 20.89 2.18 17.74
N GLN A 356 20.88 2.03 19.07
CA GLN A 356 21.98 1.39 19.81
C GLN A 356 22.19 -0.07 19.36
N SER A 357 21.10 -0.82 19.13
CA SER A 357 21.22 -2.20 18.66
C SER A 357 21.85 -2.30 17.27
N ILE A 358 21.58 -1.36 16.37
CA ILE A 358 22.21 -1.30 15.04
C ILE A 358 23.67 -0.85 15.17
N ILE A 359 23.95 0.21 15.94
CA ILE A 359 25.31 0.74 16.12
C ILE A 359 26.24 -0.29 16.77
N SER A 360 25.81 -0.93 17.87
CA SER A 360 26.63 -1.90 18.60
C SER A 360 26.94 -3.15 17.78
N ASN A 361 26.12 -3.49 16.80
CA ASN A 361 26.29 -4.67 15.94
C ASN A 361 26.69 -4.31 14.50
N LYS A 362 27.10 -3.06 14.26
CA LYS A 362 27.31 -2.52 12.91
C LYS A 362 28.29 -3.36 12.10
N ASP A 363 29.43 -3.73 12.67
CA ASP A 363 30.47 -4.45 11.94
C ASP A 363 30.01 -5.87 11.57
N LEU A 364 29.32 -6.57 12.48
CA LEU A 364 28.71 -7.88 12.20
C LEU A 364 27.65 -7.79 11.09
N LEU A 365 26.78 -6.79 11.15
CA LEU A 365 25.75 -6.58 10.13
C LEU A 365 26.36 -6.20 8.77
N MET A 366 27.44 -5.40 8.76
CA MET A 366 28.20 -5.08 7.55
C MET A 366 28.82 -6.33 6.93
N TYR A 367 29.50 -7.14 7.74
CA TYR A 367 30.12 -8.38 7.28
C TYR A 367 29.09 -9.33 6.67
N TYR A 368 27.93 -9.48 7.31
CA TYR A 368 26.87 -10.34 6.79
C TYR A 368 26.19 -9.79 5.53
N PHE A 369 25.68 -8.55 5.58
CA PHE A 369 24.82 -8.02 4.51
C PHE A 369 25.57 -7.41 3.33
N ILE A 370 26.74 -6.82 3.55
CA ILE A 370 27.47 -6.05 2.53
C ILE A 370 28.67 -6.84 2.00
N GLU A 371 29.45 -7.45 2.89
CA GLU A 371 30.65 -8.22 2.51
C GLU A 371 30.35 -9.71 2.24
N ASP A 372 29.08 -10.11 2.38
CA ASP A 372 28.59 -11.48 2.13
C ASP A 372 29.36 -12.58 2.89
N LYS A 373 29.89 -12.24 4.07
CA LYS A 373 30.58 -13.19 4.94
C LYS A 373 29.58 -14.09 5.64
N ASP A 374 29.89 -15.39 5.66
CA ASP A 374 29.08 -16.37 6.36
C ASP A 374 29.37 -16.37 7.86
N ILE A 375 28.70 -15.45 8.55
CA ILE A 375 28.78 -15.27 10.00
C ILE A 375 27.37 -15.31 10.61
N SER A 376 27.26 -15.84 11.83
CA SER A 376 25.98 -15.83 12.54
C SER A 376 25.67 -14.43 13.06
N ILE A 377 24.47 -13.94 12.74
CA ILE A 377 23.93 -12.68 13.25
C ILE A 377 22.56 -12.86 13.91
N ASN A 378 22.23 -14.10 14.31
CA ASN A 378 20.88 -14.50 14.69
C ASN A 378 20.34 -13.68 15.88
N LYS A 379 21.16 -13.52 16.93
CA LYS A 379 20.77 -12.79 18.15
C LYS A 379 20.62 -11.29 17.88
N GLU A 380 21.48 -10.75 17.04
CA GLU A 380 21.52 -9.35 16.65
C GLU A 380 20.28 -9.01 15.82
N ILE A 381 19.96 -9.84 14.83
CA ILE A 381 18.76 -9.71 14.02
C ILE A 381 17.52 -9.85 14.90
N GLU A 382 17.44 -10.88 15.76
CA GLU A 382 16.31 -11.06 16.67
C GLU A 382 16.02 -9.78 17.46
N LYS A 383 17.06 -9.18 18.04
CA LYS A 383 16.95 -7.94 18.80
C LYS A 383 16.49 -6.76 17.93
N ILE A 384 17.03 -6.62 16.73
CA ILE A 384 16.69 -5.53 15.80
C ILE A 384 15.24 -5.64 15.36
N VAL A 385 14.80 -6.80 14.85
CA VAL A 385 13.42 -6.97 14.36
C VAL A 385 12.40 -6.83 15.48
N PHE A 386 12.74 -7.26 16.70
CA PHE A 386 11.88 -7.07 17.86
C PHE A 386 11.72 -5.59 18.23
N TYR A 387 12.80 -4.79 18.23
CA TYR A 387 12.68 -3.36 18.47
C TYR A 387 11.96 -2.62 17.35
N MET A 388 12.13 -3.03 16.08
CA MET A 388 11.36 -2.50 14.95
C MET A 388 9.86 -2.75 15.13
N TYR A 389 9.50 -3.94 15.60
CA TYR A 389 8.12 -4.29 15.92
C TYR A 389 7.56 -3.44 17.06
N LEU A 390 8.27 -3.32 18.19
CA LEU A 390 7.84 -2.50 19.33
C LEU A 390 7.67 -1.04 18.97
N GLU A 391 8.57 -0.50 18.14
CA GLU A 391 8.46 0.88 17.64
C GLU A 391 7.24 1.04 16.72
N GLY A 392 6.94 0.03 15.92
CA GLY A 392 5.72 -0.03 15.13
C GLY A 392 4.45 0.09 15.98
N ILE A 393 4.41 -0.54 17.15
CA ILE A 393 3.27 -0.44 18.08
C ILE A 393 3.18 0.96 18.68
N LYS A 394 4.30 1.53 19.14
CA LYS A 394 4.33 2.87 19.75
C LYS A 394 3.84 3.97 18.81
N ASN A 395 4.12 3.82 17.52
CA ASN A 395 3.70 4.78 16.50
C ASN A 395 2.20 4.70 16.14
N GLU A 396 1.47 3.67 16.58
CA GLU A 396 0.02 3.60 16.43
C GLU A 396 -0.67 4.43 17.53
N LYS A 397 -1.29 5.55 17.13
CA LYS A 397 -1.99 6.45 18.06
C LYS A 397 -3.27 5.84 18.63
N ASP A 398 -3.98 5.05 17.83
CA ASP A 398 -5.24 4.40 18.21
C ASP A 398 -5.21 2.90 17.84
N LEU A 399 -5.77 2.04 18.68
CA LEU A 399 -5.89 0.59 18.41
C LEU A 399 -7.18 0.25 17.66
N ASN A 400 -7.41 0.94 16.54
CA ASN A 400 -8.52 0.63 15.65
C ASN A 400 -8.20 -0.60 14.78
N LYS A 401 -9.20 -1.08 14.02
CA LYS A 401 -9.06 -2.27 13.16
C LYS A 401 -7.88 -2.16 12.17
N SER A 402 -7.65 -0.99 11.60
CA SER A 402 -6.55 -0.77 10.63
C SER A 402 -5.18 -0.82 11.31
N SER A 403 -5.04 -0.21 12.49
CA SER A 403 -3.82 -0.26 13.29
C SER A 403 -3.49 -1.69 13.75
N LEU A 404 -4.50 -2.47 14.17
CA LEU A 404 -4.30 -3.87 14.53
C LEU A 404 -3.83 -4.71 13.34
N ILE A 405 -4.37 -4.50 12.14
CA ILE A 405 -3.89 -5.17 10.91
C ILE A 405 -2.42 -4.83 10.65
N ARG A 406 -2.02 -3.57 10.81
CA ARG A 406 -0.61 -3.15 10.62
C ARG A 406 0.34 -3.74 11.68
N ILE A 407 -0.09 -3.81 12.93
CA ILE A 407 0.69 -4.46 14.01
C ILE A 407 0.85 -5.96 13.72
N ARG A 408 -0.22 -6.63 13.31
CA ARG A 408 -0.22 -8.03 12.90
C ARG A 408 0.77 -8.33 11.78
N GLN A 409 0.75 -7.53 10.70
CA GLN A 409 1.72 -7.63 9.61
C GLN A 409 3.17 -7.50 10.08
N LYS A 410 3.43 -6.68 11.12
CA LYS A 410 4.77 -6.55 11.71
C LYS A 410 5.18 -7.77 12.53
N ILE A 411 4.25 -8.43 13.22
CA ILE A 411 4.51 -9.69 13.93
C ILE A 411 4.82 -10.78 12.91
N ASP A 412 3.99 -10.90 11.86
CA ASP A 412 4.19 -11.88 10.79
C ASP A 412 5.56 -11.69 10.16
N PHE A 413 5.92 -10.46 9.80
CA PHE A 413 7.25 -10.11 9.29
C PHE A 413 8.39 -10.45 10.26
N MET A 414 8.22 -10.16 11.55
CA MET A 414 9.24 -10.46 12.56
C MET A 414 9.46 -11.97 12.68
N ILE A 415 8.39 -12.76 12.87
CA ILE A 415 8.47 -14.22 12.98
C ILE A 415 9.11 -14.81 11.72
N SER A 416 8.75 -14.28 10.55
CA SER A 416 9.33 -14.68 9.27
C SER A 416 10.85 -14.56 9.21
N ILE A 417 11.38 -13.42 9.66
CA ILE A 417 12.81 -13.21 9.72
C ILE A 417 13.44 -14.20 10.69
N LEU A 418 12.84 -14.39 11.88
CA LEU A 418 13.37 -15.34 12.86
C LEU A 418 13.44 -16.76 12.30
N MET A 419 12.44 -17.21 11.56
CA MET A 419 12.46 -18.52 10.92
C MET A 419 13.56 -18.67 9.87
N THR A 420 13.92 -17.57 9.19
CA THR A 420 15.03 -17.57 8.23
C THR A 420 16.38 -17.79 8.93
N PHE A 421 16.58 -17.22 10.12
CA PHE A 421 17.84 -17.32 10.86
C PHE A 421 17.94 -18.56 11.76
N TYR A 422 16.81 -19.06 12.26
CA TYR A 422 16.74 -20.20 13.18
C TYR A 422 16.18 -21.42 12.45
N LYS A 423 17.08 -22.12 11.74
CA LYS A 423 16.76 -23.30 10.91
C LYS A 423 16.31 -24.53 11.71
N GLU A 424 16.61 -24.57 13.00
CA GLU A 424 16.23 -25.62 13.94
C GLU A 424 15.73 -24.98 15.24
N GLY A 425 14.83 -25.69 15.94
CA GLY A 425 14.26 -25.26 17.21
C GLY A 425 12.95 -24.47 17.09
N GLY A 426 12.49 -23.95 18.23
CA GLY A 426 11.08 -23.57 18.41
C GLY A 426 10.55 -22.46 17.50
N TYR A 427 11.39 -21.57 16.95
CA TYR A 427 10.92 -20.53 16.02
C TYR A 427 10.38 -21.11 14.71
N LYS A 428 11.03 -22.17 14.20
CA LYS A 428 10.63 -22.80 12.94
C LYS A 428 9.26 -23.49 13.06
N GLU A 429 8.98 -24.05 14.22
CA GLU A 429 7.74 -24.77 14.52
C GLU A 429 6.61 -23.84 14.99
N MET A 430 6.95 -22.61 15.38
CA MET A 430 6.02 -21.64 15.95
C MET A 430 4.77 -21.42 15.08
N PRO A 431 4.85 -21.35 13.73
CA PRO A 431 3.68 -21.33 12.87
C PRO A 431 2.68 -22.46 13.09
N SER A 432 3.18 -23.67 12.96
CA SER A 432 2.38 -24.87 13.12
C SER A 432 1.77 -24.92 14.52
N ASN A 433 2.56 -24.57 15.55
CA ASN A 433 2.10 -24.60 16.94
C ASN A 433 1.03 -23.54 17.23
N LEU A 434 1.19 -22.31 16.72
CA LEU A 434 0.15 -21.27 16.83
C LEU A 434 -1.15 -21.68 16.13
N ASN A 435 -1.07 -22.27 14.95
CA ASN A 435 -2.25 -22.80 14.24
C ASN A 435 -2.93 -23.94 15.03
N LYS A 436 -2.15 -24.85 15.64
CA LYS A 436 -2.67 -25.92 16.50
C LYS A 436 -3.42 -25.33 17.71
N ILE A 437 -2.80 -24.38 18.42
CA ILE A 437 -3.42 -23.69 19.57
C ILE A 437 -4.73 -23.00 19.13
N TRP A 438 -4.71 -22.29 18.01
CA TRP A 438 -5.89 -21.59 17.48
C TRP A 438 -7.04 -22.53 17.13
N ASN A 439 -6.76 -23.63 16.42
CA ASN A 439 -7.77 -24.62 16.05
C ASN A 439 -8.37 -25.34 17.26
N LYS A 440 -7.55 -25.59 18.29
CA LYS A 440 -8.00 -26.12 19.58
C LYS A 440 -8.97 -25.14 20.27
N LEU A 441 -8.62 -23.85 20.32
CA LEU A 441 -9.50 -22.80 20.85
C LEU A 441 -10.84 -22.69 20.09
N ILE A 442 -10.83 -22.77 18.76
CA ILE A 442 -12.06 -22.77 17.94
C ILE A 442 -12.94 -23.97 18.28
N SER A 443 -12.35 -25.16 18.36
CA SER A 443 -13.07 -26.42 18.63
C SER A 443 -13.73 -26.39 20.01
N ALA A 444 -13.00 -25.90 21.02
CA ALA A 444 -13.51 -25.68 22.37
C ALA A 444 -14.63 -24.63 22.44
N LYS A 445 -14.51 -23.53 21.68
CA LYS A 445 -15.55 -22.48 21.64
C LYS A 445 -16.84 -22.97 21.00
N LYS A 446 -16.75 -23.81 19.95
CA LYS A 446 -17.89 -24.44 19.27
C LYS A 446 -18.60 -25.51 20.10
N GLY A 447 -18.07 -25.86 21.29
CA GLY A 447 -18.64 -26.90 22.15
C GLY A 447 -18.45 -28.32 21.62
N LYS A 448 -17.52 -28.52 20.65
CA LYS A 448 -17.14 -29.87 20.19
C LYS A 448 -16.28 -30.61 21.22
N GLU A 449 -15.56 -29.86 22.04
CA GLU A 449 -14.81 -30.35 23.20
C GLU A 449 -15.39 -29.71 24.46
N TYR A 450 -15.84 -30.54 25.40
CA TYR A 450 -16.45 -30.08 26.65
C TYR A 450 -15.42 -29.47 27.61
N GLU A 451 -14.15 -29.87 27.50
CA GLU A 451 -13.06 -29.44 28.38
C GLU A 451 -11.87 -28.96 27.56
N TYR A 452 -11.66 -27.64 27.53
CA TYR A 452 -10.41 -27.07 27.03
C TYR A 452 -9.36 -27.15 28.14
N GLU A 453 -8.19 -27.69 27.84
CA GLU A 453 -7.04 -27.74 28.75
C GLU A 453 -5.83 -27.07 28.13
N ILE A 454 -5.04 -26.39 28.97
CA ILE A 454 -3.79 -25.76 28.56
C ILE A 454 -2.68 -26.78 28.78
N GLU A 455 -2.01 -27.18 27.71
CA GLU A 455 -1.08 -28.32 27.71
C GLU A 455 0.40 -27.90 27.63
N SER A 456 0.65 -26.62 27.37
CA SER A 456 2.01 -26.10 27.17
C SER A 456 2.15 -24.65 27.62
N ASP A 457 3.40 -24.25 27.90
CA ASP A 457 3.73 -22.87 28.28
C ASP A 457 3.49 -21.90 27.12
N GLU A 458 3.75 -22.34 25.88
CA GLU A 458 3.43 -21.62 24.66
C GLU A 458 1.93 -21.30 24.56
N GLU A 459 1.09 -22.31 24.80
CA GLU A 459 -0.36 -22.16 24.84
C GLU A 459 -0.78 -21.24 25.99
N PHE A 460 -0.19 -21.40 27.18
CA PHE A 460 -0.45 -20.53 28.32
C PHE A 460 -0.21 -19.05 27.98
N PHE A 461 0.94 -18.70 27.41
CA PHE A 461 1.27 -17.30 27.08
C PHE A 461 0.37 -16.74 25.98
N PHE A 462 0.06 -17.53 24.95
CA PHE A 462 -0.84 -17.12 23.87
C PHE A 462 -2.25 -16.85 24.40
N VAL A 463 -2.82 -17.78 25.16
CA VAL A 463 -4.19 -17.72 25.69
C VAL A 463 -4.32 -16.64 26.78
N SER A 464 -3.30 -16.47 27.62
CA SER A 464 -3.25 -15.38 28.61
C SER A 464 -3.36 -14.02 27.93
N ALA A 465 -2.60 -13.81 26.85
CA ALA A 465 -2.62 -12.56 26.11
C ALA A 465 -3.96 -12.29 25.42
N GLN A 466 -4.58 -13.34 24.85
CA GLN A 466 -5.92 -13.28 24.27
C GLN A 466 -6.98 -12.86 25.30
N LEU A 467 -6.93 -13.46 26.50
CA LEU A 467 -7.86 -13.14 27.57
C LEU A 467 -7.65 -11.72 28.09
N LEU A 468 -6.40 -11.33 28.37
CA LEU A 468 -6.07 -9.97 28.81
C LEU A 468 -6.51 -8.91 27.80
N TYR A 469 -6.29 -9.14 26.50
CA TYR A 469 -6.79 -8.24 25.47
C TYR A 469 -8.31 -8.07 25.55
N TRP A 470 -9.04 -9.19 25.64
CA TRP A 470 -10.49 -9.21 25.69
C TRP A 470 -11.03 -8.50 26.95
N ILE A 471 -10.55 -8.86 28.14
CA ILE A 471 -10.95 -8.23 29.41
C ILE A 471 -10.81 -6.71 29.30
N ASN A 472 -9.66 -6.22 28.86
CA ASN A 472 -9.39 -4.79 28.78
C ASN A 472 -10.16 -4.07 27.67
N THR A 473 -10.70 -4.79 26.69
CA THR A 473 -11.50 -4.21 25.60
C THR A 473 -13.02 -4.38 25.79
N THR A 474 -13.45 -5.08 26.84
CA THR A 474 -14.86 -5.20 27.26
C THR A 474 -15.36 -4.07 28.18
N GLY A 475 -14.45 -3.28 28.78
CA GLY A 475 -14.82 -2.11 29.59
C GLY A 475 -15.41 -0.97 28.75
N SER A 476 -16.42 -0.28 29.28
CA SER A 476 -17.15 0.85 28.66
C SER A 476 -16.33 2.15 28.56
N PHE A 477 -15.02 2.13 28.82
CA PHE A 477 -14.16 3.29 28.65
C PHE A 477 -13.92 3.57 27.17
N SER A 478 -14.35 4.74 26.73
CA SER A 478 -14.53 5.17 25.34
C SER A 478 -13.24 5.37 24.54
N SER A 479 -12.06 5.08 25.10
CA SER A 479 -10.80 5.21 24.39
C SER A 479 -9.90 4.00 24.65
N LYS A 480 -9.77 3.13 23.65
CA LYS A 480 -8.75 2.06 23.56
C LYS A 480 -7.36 2.70 23.39
N THR A 481 -6.87 3.34 24.44
CA THR A 481 -5.61 4.11 24.42
C THR A 481 -4.40 3.18 24.41
N ASN A 482 -3.30 3.66 23.83
CA ASN A 482 -2.03 2.94 23.78
C ASN A 482 -1.52 2.57 25.19
N ASP A 483 -1.83 3.39 26.20
CA ASP A 483 -1.42 3.19 27.60
C ASP A 483 -1.83 1.83 28.19
N TYR A 484 -3.01 1.32 27.84
CA TYR A 484 -3.45 0.00 28.33
C TYR A 484 -2.62 -1.15 27.74
N ILE A 485 -2.32 -1.08 26.45
CA ILE A 485 -1.46 -2.08 25.81
C ILE A 485 -0.05 -1.99 26.37
N GLN A 486 0.47 -0.80 26.64
CA GLN A 486 1.79 -0.65 27.27
C GLN A 486 1.85 -1.33 28.64
N ASN A 487 0.78 -1.24 29.45
CA ASN A 487 0.72 -1.94 30.73
C ASN A 487 0.79 -3.47 30.56
N ILE A 488 0.10 -4.03 29.56
CA ILE A 488 0.15 -5.47 29.26
C ILE A 488 1.53 -5.87 28.72
N LEU A 489 2.13 -5.05 27.85
CA LEU A 489 3.47 -5.29 27.28
C LEU A 489 4.60 -5.19 28.31
N SER A 490 4.36 -4.55 29.46
CA SER A 490 5.33 -4.37 30.53
C SER A 490 5.49 -5.59 31.46
N LEU A 491 4.56 -6.55 31.36
CA LEU A 491 4.55 -7.77 32.16
C LEU A 491 5.79 -8.61 31.85
N ARG A 492 6.33 -9.27 32.88
CA ARG A 492 7.65 -9.93 32.80
C ARG A 492 7.59 -11.43 32.96
N ASP A 493 6.55 -11.97 33.57
CA ASP A 493 6.46 -13.39 33.91
C ASP A 493 5.01 -13.86 34.09
N SER A 494 4.84 -15.17 34.29
CA SER A 494 3.55 -15.84 34.40
C SER A 494 2.75 -15.42 35.64
N ASN A 495 3.43 -15.13 36.76
CA ASN A 495 2.77 -14.63 37.96
C ASN A 495 2.14 -13.26 37.71
N GLN A 496 2.89 -12.32 37.13
CA GLN A 496 2.37 -11.00 36.77
C GLN A 496 1.21 -11.09 35.78
N LEU A 497 1.23 -12.06 34.86
CA LEU A 497 0.09 -12.30 33.96
C LEU A 497 -1.15 -12.73 34.73
N LYS A 498 -1.02 -13.69 35.65
CA LYS A 498 -2.13 -14.18 36.48
C LYS A 498 -2.70 -13.09 37.36
N GLU A 499 -1.85 -12.36 38.08
CA GLU A 499 -2.24 -11.19 38.87
C GLU A 499 -3.01 -10.18 38.00
N LYS A 500 -2.47 -9.83 36.82
CA LYS A 500 -3.13 -8.87 35.93
C LYS A 500 -4.47 -9.37 35.39
N MET A 501 -4.61 -10.68 35.17
CA MET A 501 -5.88 -11.29 34.77
C MET A 501 -6.90 -11.25 35.91
N ILE A 502 -6.48 -11.53 37.15
CA ILE A 502 -7.34 -11.42 38.34
C ILE A 502 -7.82 -9.98 38.50
N ASP A 503 -6.90 -9.01 38.52
CA ASP A 503 -7.23 -7.59 38.64
C ASP A 503 -8.22 -7.14 37.57
N GLY A 504 -7.96 -7.51 36.31
CA GLY A 504 -8.81 -7.15 35.19
C GLY A 504 -10.19 -7.80 35.29
N TYR A 505 -10.26 -9.08 35.65
CA TYR A 505 -11.52 -9.80 35.77
C TYR A 505 -12.37 -9.25 36.91
N GLU A 506 -11.77 -8.95 38.07
CA GLU A 506 -12.45 -8.30 39.21
C GLU A 506 -12.93 -6.90 38.85
N THR A 507 -12.08 -6.10 38.21
CA THR A 507 -12.39 -4.71 37.81
C THR A 507 -13.57 -4.65 36.84
N TYR A 508 -13.66 -5.58 35.88
CA TYR A 508 -14.68 -5.59 34.84
C TYR A 508 -15.78 -6.63 35.06
N LEU A 509 -15.87 -7.21 36.26
CA LEU A 509 -16.83 -8.27 36.59
C LEU A 509 -18.27 -7.92 36.21
N TYR A 510 -18.66 -6.66 36.37
CA TYR A 510 -19.99 -6.14 36.06
C TYR A 510 -20.35 -6.20 34.56
N ASN A 511 -19.36 -6.23 33.66
CA ASN A 511 -19.54 -6.29 32.21
C ASN A 511 -19.29 -7.70 31.62
N ILE A 512 -18.81 -8.64 32.43
CA ILE A 512 -18.54 -10.01 32.00
C ILE A 512 -19.83 -10.82 32.11
N PRO A 513 -20.33 -11.42 31.00
CA PRO A 513 -21.57 -12.20 31.05
C PRO A 513 -21.48 -13.34 32.07
N LEU A 514 -22.46 -13.38 32.98
CA LEU A 514 -22.63 -14.48 33.93
C LEU A 514 -23.01 -15.77 33.18
N GLY A 515 -22.46 -16.91 33.59
CA GLY A 515 -22.73 -18.24 33.01
C GLY A 515 -21.52 -18.91 32.35
N ASN A 516 -21.76 -20.02 31.63
CA ASN A 516 -20.73 -20.81 30.95
C ASN A 516 -20.23 -20.14 29.64
N ASN A 517 -19.81 -18.87 29.73
CA ASN A 517 -19.16 -18.18 28.63
C ASN A 517 -17.75 -18.76 28.44
N PHE A 518 -17.33 -18.91 27.19
CA PHE A 518 -15.99 -19.37 26.82
C PHE A 518 -14.87 -18.56 27.51
N ALA A 519 -15.02 -17.24 27.65
CA ALA A 519 -14.03 -16.42 28.35
C ALA A 519 -13.85 -16.82 29.82
N ASN A 520 -14.95 -17.15 30.52
CA ASN A 520 -14.91 -17.60 31.92
C ASN A 520 -14.23 -18.96 32.03
N ARG A 521 -14.48 -19.87 31.08
CA ARG A 521 -13.79 -21.17 30.99
C ARG A 521 -12.29 -20.99 30.79
N LEU A 522 -11.87 -20.11 29.87
CA LEU A 522 -10.46 -19.80 29.63
C LEU A 522 -9.80 -19.21 30.89
N TYR A 523 -10.47 -18.26 31.55
CA TYR A 523 -9.99 -17.66 32.80
C TYR A 523 -9.72 -18.71 33.87
N SER A 524 -10.70 -19.61 34.13
CA SER A 524 -10.53 -20.69 35.11
C SER A 524 -9.36 -21.62 34.75
N LYS A 525 -9.23 -22.01 33.48
CA LYS A 525 -8.16 -22.92 33.03
C LYS A 525 -6.78 -22.27 33.10
N LEU A 526 -6.67 -20.97 32.81
CA LEU A 526 -5.43 -20.20 32.96
C LEU A 526 -4.98 -20.10 34.42
N LEU A 527 -5.92 -19.92 35.36
CA LEU A 527 -5.58 -19.89 36.79
C LEU A 527 -5.18 -21.27 37.34
N LEU A 528 -5.79 -22.33 36.81
CA LEU A 528 -5.50 -23.72 37.20
C LEU A 528 -4.22 -24.27 36.55
N TYR A 529 -3.74 -23.68 35.46
CA TYR A 529 -2.50 -24.09 34.82
C TYR A 529 -1.34 -23.97 35.82
N LYS A 530 -0.71 -25.08 36.15
CA LYS A 530 0.44 -25.13 37.07
C LYS A 530 1.71 -25.07 36.27
N GLU A 531 2.33 -23.90 36.21
CA GLU A 531 3.67 -23.77 35.66
C GLU A 531 4.66 -24.55 36.55
N SER A 532 5.63 -25.20 35.94
CA SER A 532 6.69 -25.91 36.69
C SER A 532 7.57 -24.95 37.51
N GLN A 533 7.69 -23.69 37.06
CA GLN A 533 8.39 -22.57 37.70
C GLN A 533 7.75 -21.23 37.26
N ASN A 534 8.11 -20.09 37.88
CA ASN A 534 7.69 -18.78 37.38
C ASN A 534 8.39 -18.48 36.03
N ILE A 535 7.66 -18.64 34.92
CA ILE A 535 8.23 -18.56 33.57
C ILE A 535 8.28 -17.10 33.13
N LYS A 536 9.46 -16.65 32.68
CA LYS A 536 9.65 -15.29 32.18
C LYS A 536 9.11 -15.15 30.77
N ILE A 537 8.48 -14.01 30.47
CA ILE A 537 8.09 -13.58 29.11
C ILE A 537 9.36 -13.15 28.35
N LYS A 538 10.19 -14.13 27.99
CA LYS A 538 11.47 -13.98 27.30
C LYS A 538 11.67 -15.12 26.30
N GLY A 539 12.70 -15.01 25.46
CA GLY A 539 13.01 -16.02 24.46
C GLY A 539 11.82 -16.25 23.52
N ILE A 540 11.45 -17.50 23.31
CA ILE A 540 10.34 -17.85 22.43
C ILE A 540 8.95 -17.46 22.98
N TYR A 541 8.77 -17.53 24.30
CA TYR A 541 7.47 -17.28 24.95
C TYR A 541 6.94 -15.86 24.73
N LYS A 542 7.85 -14.87 24.61
CA LYS A 542 7.44 -13.50 24.30
C LYS A 542 6.69 -13.44 22.97
N TYR A 543 7.08 -14.22 21.97
CA TYR A 543 6.44 -14.19 20.66
C TYR A 543 5.05 -14.84 20.68
N TYR A 544 4.85 -15.90 21.46
CA TYR A 544 3.52 -16.49 21.67
C TYR A 544 2.60 -15.49 22.39
N PHE A 545 3.12 -14.84 23.42
CA PHE A 545 2.43 -13.76 24.13
C PHE A 545 2.02 -12.61 23.20
N HIS A 546 2.95 -12.08 22.41
CA HIS A 546 2.68 -11.00 21.44
C HIS A 546 1.69 -11.43 20.34
N SER A 547 1.79 -12.67 19.86
CA SER A 547 0.87 -13.24 18.86
C SER A 547 -0.54 -13.37 19.43
N GLY A 548 -0.68 -13.77 20.69
CA GLY A 548 -1.96 -13.82 21.39
C GLY A 548 -2.53 -12.42 21.65
N LEU A 549 -1.69 -11.44 21.97
CA LEU A 549 -2.15 -10.08 22.28
C LEU A 549 -2.73 -9.35 21.06
N PHE A 550 -2.10 -9.49 19.90
CA PHE A 550 -2.45 -8.72 18.70
C PHE A 550 -3.09 -9.55 17.59
N GLY A 551 -3.08 -10.89 17.69
CA GLY A 551 -3.76 -11.78 16.76
C GLY A 551 -5.28 -11.59 16.72
N GLU A 552 -5.97 -12.39 15.92
CA GLU A 552 -7.43 -12.47 16.02
C GLU A 552 -7.82 -12.93 17.42
N ASN A 553 -8.81 -12.27 18.03
CA ASN A 553 -9.22 -12.62 19.38
C ASN A 553 -10.33 -13.67 19.34
N ILE A 554 -10.10 -14.83 19.96
CA ILE A 554 -11.06 -15.93 19.94
C ILE A 554 -12.41 -15.53 20.51
N ASN A 555 -12.47 -14.65 21.51
CA ASN A 555 -13.73 -14.23 22.12
C ASN A 555 -14.57 -13.34 21.19
N TYR A 556 -13.95 -12.60 20.28
CA TYR A 556 -14.65 -11.79 19.26
C TYR A 556 -14.97 -12.54 17.97
N THR A 557 -14.35 -13.71 17.76
CA THR A 557 -14.54 -14.53 16.56
C THR A 557 -15.96 -15.11 16.55
N LYS A 558 -16.69 -14.95 15.44
CA LYS A 558 -17.97 -15.66 15.24
C LYS A 558 -17.64 -17.09 14.82
N CYS A 559 -18.06 -18.07 15.61
CA CYS A 559 -17.77 -19.49 15.39
C CYS A 559 -18.97 -20.21 14.82
#